data_AF-A0AB36KQB2-F1
#
_entry.id   AF-A0AB36KQB2-F1
#
_cell.length_a   1.000
_cell.length_b   1.000
_cell.length_c   1.000
_cell.angle_alpha   90.00
_cell.angle_beta   90.00
_cell.angle_gamma   90.00
#
_symmetry.space_group_name_H-M   'P 1'
#
loop_
_entity.id
_entity.type
_entity.pdbx_description
1 polymer ?
#
loop_
_entity_poly.entity_id
_entity_poly.type
_entity_poly.pdbx_seq_one_letter_code
_entity_poly.pdbx_strand_id
1 'polypeptide(L)' 'MNKGDIKQRLQALEELVQEMANVLDEGPEDAPLAFFEACEDAQLQITQLMRATFLAVQMKP' A
#
# COMPACT_ATOMS: atom_id res chain seq x y z
N MET A 1 12.60 11.45 1.14
CA MET A 1 12.58 9.98 1.04
C MET A 1 13.58 9.57 -0.03
N ASN A 2 14.47 8.61 0.26
CA ASN A 2 15.48 8.17 -0.71
C ASN A 2 14.91 7.07 -1.64
N LYS A 3 15.66 6.67 -2.68
CA LYS A 3 15.21 5.65 -3.65
C LYS A 3 15.01 4.25 -3.02
N GLY A 4 15.79 3.92 -1.99
CA GLY A 4 15.68 2.65 -1.26
C GLY A 4 14.38 2.57 -0.47
N ASP A 5 14.03 3.64 0.25
CA ASP A 5 12.78 3.73 1.02
C ASP A 5 11.55 3.59 0.11
N ILE A 6 11.58 4.22 -1.08
CA ILE A 6 10.51 4.10 -2.08
C ILE A 6 10.34 2.65 -2.53
N LYS A 7 11.46 1.96 -2.81
CA LYS A 7 11.45 0.58 -3.26
C LYS A 7 10.90 -0.37 -2.19
N GLN A 8 11.29 -0.19 -0.92
CA GLN A 8 10.76 -0.98 0.18
C GLN A 8 9.25 -0.78 0.36
N ARG A 9 8.76 0.46 0.27
CA ARG A 9 7.31 0.72 0.36
C ARG A 9 6.51 0.15 -0.81
N LEU A 10 7.09 0.11 -2.01
CA LEU A 10 6.48 -0.57 -3.15
C LEU A 10 6.39 -2.08 -2.93
N GLN A 11 7.41 -2.71 -2.33
CA GLN A 11 7.37 -4.13 -1.99
C GLN A 11 6.30 -4.44 -0.93
N ALA A 12 6.19 -3.60 0.11
CA ALA A 12 5.13 -3.76 1.11
C ALA A 12 3.73 -3.62 0.52
N LEU A 13 3.54 -2.73 -0.46
CA LEU A 13 2.27 -2.61 -1.20
C LEU A 13 1.98 -3.84 -2.07
N GLU A 14 3.01 -4.44 -2.68
CA GLU A 14 2.88 -5.67 -3.45
C GLU A 14 2.44 -6.84 -2.56
N GLU A 15 3.04 -6.97 -1.37
CA GLU A 15 2.65 -7.95 -0.35
C GLU A 15 1.20 -7.74 0.10
N LEU A 16 0.80 -6.50 0.40
CA LEU A 16 -0.58 -6.17 0.81
C LEU A 16 -1.61 -6.53 -0.28
N VAL A 17 -1.32 -6.24 -1.55
CA VAL A 17 -2.21 -6.61 -2.66
C VAL A 17 -2.34 -8.13 -2.80
N GLN A 18 -1.26 -8.88 -2.56
CA GLN A 18 -1.29 -10.32 -2.57
C GLN A 18 -2.09 -10.88 -1.39
N GLU A 19 -1.96 -10.30 -0.19
CA GLU A 19 -2.76 -10.66 0.98
C GLU A 19 -4.25 -10.41 0.75
N MET A 20 -4.61 -9.29 0.12
CA MET A 20 -6.00 -8.99 -0.26
C MET A 20 -6.60 -10.04 -1.19
N ALA A 21 -5.82 -10.59 -2.13
CA ALA A 21 -6.27 -11.67 -3.00
C ALA A 21 -6.54 -12.95 -2.19
N ASN A 22 -5.67 -13.27 -1.23
CA ASN A 22 -5.84 -14.44 -0.37
C ASN A 22 -7.06 -14.32 0.56
N VAL A 23 -7.36 -13.12 1.07
CA VAL A 23 -8.56 -12.85 1.89
C VAL A 23 -9.85 -13.20 1.14
N LEU A 24 -9.89 -12.95 -0.17
CA LEU A 24 -11.05 -13.27 -1.00
C LEU A 24 -11.21 -14.77 -1.28
N ASP A 25 -10.09 -15.51 -1.36
CA ASP A 25 -10.08 -16.95 -1.69
C ASP A 25 -10.27 -17.86 -0.46
N GLU A 26 -9.84 -17.42 0.73
CA GLU A 26 -9.80 -18.26 1.95
C GLU A 26 -10.71 -17.79 3.10
N GLY A 27 -11.43 -16.68 2.92
CA GLY A 27 -12.01 -15.94 4.05
C GLY A 27 -13.28 -16.55 4.71
N PRO A 28 -13.46 -16.37 6.03
CA PRO A 28 -14.72 -16.65 6.75
C PRO A 28 -15.85 -15.68 6.30
N GLU A 29 -17.05 -15.74 6.91
CA GLU A 29 -18.19 -14.83 6.57
C GLU A 29 -17.83 -13.32 6.62
N ASP A 30 -16.73 -12.96 7.28
CA ASP A 30 -16.19 -11.60 7.41
C ASP A 30 -15.17 -11.20 6.32
N ALA A 31 -14.87 -12.07 5.35
CA ALA A 31 -13.95 -11.80 4.23
C ALA A 31 -14.20 -10.47 3.48
N PRO A 32 -15.46 -10.06 3.20
CA PRO A 32 -15.71 -8.79 2.52
C PRO A 32 -15.30 -7.56 3.35
N LEU A 33 -15.44 -7.63 4.68
CA LEU A 33 -15.05 -6.53 5.57
C LEU A 33 -13.52 -6.46 5.67
N ALA A 34 -12.86 -7.60 5.86
CA ALA A 34 -11.39 -7.67 5.89
C ALA A 34 -10.76 -7.19 4.57
N PHE A 35 -11.37 -7.55 3.43
CA PHE A 35 -10.95 -7.05 2.12
C PHE A 35 -11.13 -5.53 1.99
N PHE A 36 -12.24 -4.98 2.50
CA PHE A 36 -12.49 -3.55 2.49
C PHE A 36 -11.47 -2.79 3.34
N GLU A 37 -11.18 -3.25 4.56
CA GLU A 37 -10.17 -2.64 5.44
C GLU A 37 -8.78 -2.67 4.80
N ALA A 38 -8.41 -3.79 4.16
CA ALA A 38 -7.14 -3.90 3.44
C ALA A 38 -7.07 -2.96 2.21
N CYS A 39 -8.19 -2.76 1.50
CA CYS A 39 -8.29 -1.75 0.44
C CYS A 39 -8.03 -0.33 0.97
N GLU A 40 -8.61 0.03 2.11
CA GLU A 40 -8.43 1.36 2.71
C GLU A 40 -6.97 1.60 3.11
N ASP A 41 -6.32 0.61 3.72
CA ASP A 41 -4.90 0.70 4.07
C ASP A 41 -4.00 0.86 2.83
N ALA A 42 -4.25 0.06 1.78
CA ALA A 42 -3.53 0.18 0.52
C ALA A 42 -3.67 1.58 -0.09
N GLN A 43 -4.88 2.14 -0.09
CA GLN A 43 -5.15 3.47 -0.61
C GLN A 43 -4.41 4.56 0.19
N LEU A 44 -4.37 4.45 1.52
CA LEU A 44 -3.63 5.36 2.38
C LEU A 44 -2.12 5.29 2.09
N GLN A 45 -1.56 4.08 2.01
CA GLN A 45 -0.15 3.86 1.74
C GLN A 45 0.29 4.41 0.37
N ILE A 46 -0.51 4.19 -0.69
CA ILE A 46 -0.26 4.76 -2.02
C ILE A 46 -0.29 6.29 -1.96
N THR A 47 -1.27 6.87 -1.26
CA THR A 47 -1.39 8.33 -1.12
C THR A 47 -0.16 8.93 -0.42
N GLN A 48 0.32 8.29 0.65
CA GLN A 48 1.53 8.71 1.35
C GLN A 48 2.77 8.59 0.46
N LEU A 49 2.89 7.49 -0.29
CA LEU A 49 3.99 7.26 -1.22
C LEU A 49 4.03 8.31 -2.33
N MET A 50 2.89 8.64 -2.95
CA MET A 50 2.80 9.72 -3.94
C MET A 50 3.21 11.07 -3.35
N ARG A 51 2.71 11.43 -2.17
CA ARG A 51 3.07 12.71 -1.52
C ARG A 51 4.56 12.76 -1.21
N ALA A 52 5.12 11.69 -0.64
CA ALA A 52 6.53 11.64 -0.26
C ALA A 52 7.47 11.69 -1.47
N THR A 53 7.11 11.03 -2.57
CA THR A 53 7.87 11.08 -3.83
C THR A 53 7.79 12.45 -4.48
N PHE A 54 6.61 13.06 -4.55
CA PHE A 54 6.43 14.41 -5.09
C PHE A 54 7.24 15.46 -4.30
N LEU A 55 7.12 15.45 -2.96
CA LEU A 55 7.87 16.37 -2.10
C LEU A 55 9.39 16.16 -2.20
N ALA A 56 9.87 14.92 -2.36
CA ALA A 56 11.30 14.64 -2.52
C ALA A 56 11.88 15.24 -3.81
N VAL A 57 11.06 15.47 -4.85
CA VAL A 57 11.47 16.15 -6.08
C VAL A 57 11.44 17.67 -5.90
N GLN A 58 10.48 18.21 -5.14
CA GLN A 58 10.34 19.65 -4.85
C GLN A 58 11.39 20.19 -3.88
N MET A 59 11.92 19.35 -2.98
CA MET A 59 12.95 19.77 -2.01
C MET A 59 14.39 19.68 -2.56
N LYS A 60 14.58 19.48 -3.87
CA LYS A 60 15.89 19.69 -4.50
C LYS A 60 16.08 21.19 -4.78
N PRO A 61 17.21 21.79 -4.37
CA PRO A 61 17.55 23.17 -4.73
C PRO A 61 17.74 23.33 -6.25
#